data_AF-A0A6B3GJ38-F1
#
_entry.id   AF-A0A6B3GJ38-F1
#
_cell.length_a   1.000
_cell.length_b   1.000
_cell.length_c   1.000
_cell.angle_alpha   90.00
_cell.angle_beta   90.00
_cell.angle_gamma   90.00
#
_symmetry.space_group_name_H-M   'P 1'
#
loop_
_entity.id
_entity.type
_entity.pdbx_description
1 polymer ?
#
loop_
_entity_poly.entity_id
_entity_poly.type
_entity_poly.pdbx_seq_one_letter_code
_entity_poly.pdbx_strand_id
1 'polypeptide(L)'
;MSTGTAAVWGRAEQQDFRSRVRGALLGGAVGDALGAGVSGLVLEEIRAAHGVEGVADYVPAHGRRGAVTALTQLTLFTVDGLIRAQVRRDTGAWHPPTDVHRAHLRWAATQHDWGPDERREDNGWLAAEEWLYARRDPARECLAGFGDTVMGTLDRPKNPAARDAGALTRSAPFGLLVGWEP
;
A
#
# COMPACT_ATOMS: atom_id res chain seq x y z
N MET A 1 26.89 15.33 5.54
CA MET A 1 26.86 14.56 4.27
C MET A 1 27.59 13.25 4.48
N SER A 2 26.89 12.23 4.97
CA SER A 2 27.43 10.87 4.97
C SER A 2 27.17 10.31 3.58
N THR A 3 28.21 10.14 2.79
CA THR A 3 28.16 9.32 1.58
C THR A 3 27.99 7.88 2.04
N GLY A 4 26.73 7.46 2.23
CA GLY A 4 26.41 6.06 2.48
C GLY A 4 27.00 5.24 1.34
N THR A 5 28.04 4.47 1.64
CA THR A 5 28.69 3.56 0.71
C THR A 5 27.61 2.62 0.21
N ALA A 6 27.17 2.79 -1.04
CA ALA A 6 26.26 1.83 -1.66
C ALA A 6 26.97 0.48 -1.60
N ALA A 7 26.49 -0.43 -0.76
CA ALA A 7 27.05 -1.76 -0.65
C ALA A 7 27.07 -2.37 -2.06
N VAL A 8 28.25 -2.68 -2.57
CA VAL A 8 28.41 -3.24 -3.91
C VAL A 8 27.95 -4.69 -3.82
N TRP A 9 26.68 -4.92 -4.13
CA TRP A 9 26.08 -6.26 -4.12
C TRP A 9 26.51 -7.08 -5.34
N GLY A 10 26.94 -8.30 -5.09
CA GLY A 10 27.10 -9.32 -6.12
C GLY A 10 25.75 -9.74 -6.72
N ARG A 11 25.78 -10.42 -7.87
CA ARG A 11 24.56 -10.86 -8.56
C ARG A 11 23.64 -11.71 -7.68
N ALA A 12 24.20 -12.61 -6.86
CA ALA A 12 23.43 -13.48 -5.98
C ALA A 12 22.65 -12.69 -4.92
N GLU A 13 23.29 -11.72 -4.27
CA GLU A 13 22.68 -10.85 -3.26
C GLU A 13 21.57 -9.99 -3.87
N GLN A 14 21.79 -9.44 -5.06
CA GLN A 14 20.76 -8.69 -5.80
C GLN A 14 19.54 -9.56 -6.12
N GLN A 15 19.74 -10.83 -6.49
CA GLN A 15 18.63 -11.74 -6.78
C GLN A 15 17.88 -12.15 -5.51
N ASP A 16 18.59 -12.45 -4.42
CA ASP A 16 17.97 -12.76 -3.12
C ASP A 16 17.11 -11.58 -2.64
N PHE A 17 17.67 -10.36 -2.68
CA PHE A 17 16.93 -9.15 -2.31
C PHE A 17 15.68 -8.95 -3.17
N ARG A 18 15.79 -9.05 -4.51
CA ARG A 18 14.63 -8.96 -5.42
C ARG A 18 13.58 -10.03 -5.13
N SER A 19 14.00 -11.23 -4.77
CA SER A 19 13.10 -12.31 -4.37
C SER A 19 12.33 -11.95 -3.10
N ARG A 20 13.00 -11.44 -2.07
CA ARG A 20 12.37 -10.99 -0.82
C ARG A 20 11.41 -9.83 -1.04
N VAL A 21 11.76 -8.85 -1.87
CA VAL A 21 10.86 -7.73 -2.23
C VAL A 21 9.58 -8.26 -2.88
N ARG A 22 9.70 -9.14 -3.87
CA ARG A 22 8.54 -9.75 -4.53
C ARG A 22 7.73 -10.60 -3.54
N GLY A 23 8.39 -11.41 -2.73
CA GLY A 23 7.75 -12.26 -1.72
C GLY A 23 6.97 -11.46 -0.69
N ALA A 24 7.52 -10.33 -0.23
CA ALA A 24 6.84 -9.45 0.72
C ALA A 24 5.58 -8.81 0.11
N LEU A 25 5.68 -8.26 -1.11
CA LEU A 25 4.54 -7.61 -1.77
C LEU A 25 3.46 -8.61 -2.20
N LEU A 26 3.86 -9.73 -2.81
CA LEU A 26 2.93 -10.78 -3.23
C LEU A 26 2.32 -11.50 -2.02
N GLY A 27 3.11 -11.81 -0.99
CA GLY A 27 2.62 -12.41 0.24
C GLY A 27 1.62 -11.53 0.97
N GLY A 28 1.85 -10.21 1.00
CA GLY A 28 0.89 -9.24 1.50
C GLY A 28 -0.43 -9.26 0.71
N ALA A 29 -0.37 -9.27 -0.63
CA ALA A 29 -1.55 -9.35 -1.48
C ALA A 29 -2.32 -10.69 -1.34
N VAL A 30 -1.60 -11.80 -1.16
CA VAL A 30 -2.20 -13.12 -0.87
C VAL A 30 -2.92 -13.10 0.48
N GLY A 31 -2.28 -12.55 1.53
CA GLY A 31 -2.89 -12.43 2.85
C GLY A 31 -4.14 -11.53 2.84
N ASP A 32 -4.07 -10.41 2.14
CA ASP A 32 -5.20 -9.51 1.91
C ASP A 32 -6.37 -10.23 1.23
N ALA A 33 -6.11 -10.91 0.11
CA ALA A 33 -7.13 -11.65 -0.63
C ALA A 33 -7.71 -12.85 0.16
N LEU A 34 -6.91 -13.51 1.00
CA LEU A 34 -7.36 -14.61 1.86
C LEU A 34 -8.28 -14.12 2.98
N GLY A 35 -7.95 -12.97 3.59
CA GLY A 35 -8.74 -12.37 4.66
C GLY A 35 -10.00 -11.64 4.18
N ALA A 36 -10.06 -11.20 2.92
CA ALA A 36 -11.12 -10.34 2.40
C ALA A 36 -12.55 -10.87 2.62
N GLY A 37 -12.77 -12.18 2.45
CA GLY A 37 -14.11 -12.78 2.58
C GLY A 37 -14.57 -13.00 4.02
N VAL A 38 -13.69 -12.82 5.00
CA VAL A 38 -13.96 -13.11 6.42
C VAL A 38 -13.60 -11.95 7.35
N SER A 39 -13.23 -10.79 6.82
CA SER A 39 -12.72 -9.64 7.59
C SER A 39 -13.70 -9.10 8.63
N GLY A 40 -15.00 -9.31 8.43
CA GLY A 40 -16.05 -8.89 9.36
C GLY A 40 -16.43 -9.93 10.42
N LEU A 41 -15.81 -11.11 10.41
CA LEU A 41 -16.15 -12.22 11.30
C LEU A 41 -15.17 -12.31 12.47
N VAL A 42 -15.68 -12.70 13.64
CA VAL A 42 -14.82 -13.12 14.76
C VAL A 42 -14.32 -14.55 14.53
N LEU A 43 -13.26 -14.95 15.24
CA LEU A 43 -12.61 -16.25 15.04
C LEU A 43 -13.59 -17.43 15.20
N GLU A 44 -14.53 -17.33 16.14
CA GLU A 44 -15.56 -18.35 16.39
C GLU A 44 -16.49 -18.51 15.19
N GLU A 45 -16.90 -17.40 14.56
CA GLU A 45 -17.74 -17.40 13.36
C GLU A 45 -16.99 -17.95 12.14
N ILE A 46 -15.72 -17.58 11.99
CA ILE A 46 -14.84 -18.14 10.95
C ILE A 46 -14.76 -19.65 11.12
N ARG A 47 -14.51 -20.13 12.35
CA ARG A 47 -14.41 -21.57 12.62
C ARG A 47 -15.74 -22.30 12.44
N ALA A 48 -16.86 -21.68 12.79
CA ALA A 48 -18.18 -22.24 12.56
C ALA A 48 -18.48 -22.41 11.05
N ALA A 49 -18.04 -21.46 10.22
CA ALA A 49 -18.27 -21.48 8.77
C ALA A 49 -17.25 -22.34 8.00
N HIS A 50 -15.99 -22.40 8.45
CA HIS A 50 -14.87 -22.99 7.70
C HIS A 50 -14.18 -24.18 8.39
N GLY A 51 -14.59 -24.53 9.61
CA GLY A 51 -13.97 -25.58 10.42
C GLY A 51 -12.86 -25.05 11.34
N VAL A 52 -12.34 -25.92 12.22
CA VAL A 52 -11.40 -25.54 13.29
C VAL A 52 -10.11 -24.88 12.78
N GLU A 53 -9.65 -25.28 11.61
CA GLU A 53 -8.47 -24.75 10.91
C GLU A 53 -8.72 -23.37 10.26
N GLY A 54 -9.98 -22.92 10.18
CA GLY A 54 -10.35 -21.65 9.58
C GLY A 54 -10.25 -21.65 8.04
N VAL A 55 -9.92 -20.49 7.47
CA VAL A 55 -9.88 -20.29 6.01
C VAL A 55 -8.62 -20.91 5.41
N ALA A 56 -8.79 -21.89 4.52
CA ALA A 56 -7.69 -22.56 3.81
C ALA A 56 -7.55 -22.17 2.33
N ASP A 57 -8.53 -21.45 1.76
CA ASP A 57 -8.52 -20.98 0.38
C ASP A 57 -9.38 -19.71 0.25
N TYR A 58 -9.25 -18.98 -0.86
CA TYR A 58 -9.92 -17.71 -1.08
C TYR A 58 -11.45 -17.81 -1.00
N VAL A 59 -12.03 -17.24 0.04
CA VAL A 59 -13.47 -17.03 0.14
C VAL A 59 -13.88 -15.96 -0.88
N PRO A 60 -14.97 -16.15 -1.66
CA PRO A 60 -15.43 -15.13 -2.59
C PRO A 60 -15.70 -13.79 -1.89
N ALA A 61 -15.09 -12.72 -2.38
CA ALA A 61 -15.26 -11.35 -1.88
C ALA A 61 -15.23 -10.39 -3.08
N HIS A 62 -15.97 -9.28 -2.99
CA HIS A 62 -16.02 -8.28 -4.07
C HIS A 62 -16.29 -8.87 -5.47
N GLY A 63 -17.17 -9.87 -5.55
CA GLY A 63 -17.63 -10.49 -6.81
C GLY A 63 -16.73 -11.59 -7.40
N ARG A 64 -15.61 -11.96 -6.75
CA ARG A 64 -14.74 -13.06 -7.24
C ARG A 64 -13.92 -13.72 -6.12
N ARG A 65 -13.28 -14.84 -6.42
CA ARG A 65 -12.23 -15.42 -5.55
C ARG A 65 -10.89 -14.68 -5.78
N GLY A 66 -10.11 -14.55 -4.72
CA GLY A 66 -8.79 -13.92 -4.75
C GLY A 66 -8.82 -12.43 -5.11
N ALA A 67 -9.91 -11.72 -4.76
CA ALA A 67 -9.96 -10.27 -4.90
C ALA A 67 -9.10 -9.63 -3.79
N VAL A 68 -8.07 -8.89 -4.19
CA VAL A 68 -7.37 -7.99 -3.26
C VAL A 68 -8.26 -6.80 -2.90
N THR A 69 -8.04 -6.22 -1.73
CA THR A 69 -8.83 -5.11 -1.19
C THR A 69 -8.12 -3.77 -1.39
N ALA A 70 -8.71 -2.71 -0.85
CA ALA A 70 -8.11 -1.40 -0.71
C ALA A 70 -6.75 -1.43 0.01
N LEU A 71 -6.44 -2.44 0.83
CA LEU A 71 -5.15 -2.59 1.50
C LEU A 71 -4.00 -2.84 0.50
N THR A 72 -4.18 -3.79 -0.42
CA THR A 72 -3.20 -4.00 -1.50
C THR A 72 -3.11 -2.78 -2.40
N GLN A 73 -4.25 -2.17 -2.77
CA GLN A 73 -4.25 -0.94 -3.58
C GLN A 73 -3.41 0.15 -2.92
N LEU A 74 -3.64 0.43 -1.64
CA LEU A 74 -2.89 1.43 -0.87
C LEU A 74 -1.41 1.10 -0.76
N THR A 75 -1.07 -0.19 -0.58
CA THR A 75 0.32 -0.67 -0.58
C THR A 75 1.04 -0.40 -1.90
N LEU A 76 0.36 -0.62 -3.05
CA LEU A 76 0.93 -0.30 -4.36
C LEU A 76 1.20 1.19 -4.52
N PHE A 77 0.31 2.06 -4.01
CA PHE A 77 0.55 3.50 -4.01
C PHE A 77 1.67 3.92 -3.05
N THR A 78 1.87 3.23 -1.92
CA THR A 78 3.09 3.43 -1.11
C THR A 78 4.34 3.12 -1.93
N VAL A 79 4.36 2.00 -2.66
CA VAL A 79 5.49 1.63 -3.55
C VAL A 79 5.72 2.69 -4.63
N ASP A 80 4.66 3.18 -5.31
CA ASP A 80 4.76 4.26 -6.30
C ASP A 80 5.36 5.54 -5.70
N GLY A 81 4.90 5.95 -4.50
CA GLY A 81 5.44 7.10 -3.79
C GLY A 81 6.93 6.97 -3.48
N LEU A 82 7.35 5.79 -3.02
CA LEU A 82 8.75 5.50 -2.70
C LEU A 82 9.65 5.46 -3.94
N ILE A 83 9.18 4.87 -5.05
CA ILE A 83 9.89 4.88 -6.34
C ILE A 83 10.09 6.31 -6.81
N ARG A 84 9.02 7.14 -6.77
CA ARG A 84 9.10 8.54 -7.18
C ARG A 84 10.05 9.36 -6.29
N ALA A 85 10.05 9.10 -4.98
CA ALA A 85 11.00 9.72 -4.06
C ALA A 85 12.44 9.37 -4.43
N GLN A 86 12.72 8.09 -4.69
CA GLN A 86 14.06 7.63 -5.07
C GLN A 86 14.53 8.25 -6.40
N VAL A 87 13.65 8.38 -7.40
CA VAL A 87 13.99 9.04 -8.68
C VAL A 87 14.29 10.54 -8.48
N ARG A 88 13.57 11.22 -7.59
CA ARG A 88 13.82 12.64 -7.26
C ARG A 88 15.07 12.87 -6.40
N ARG A 89 15.65 11.82 -5.82
CA ARG A 89 16.88 11.92 -5.03
C ARG A 89 18.01 12.55 -5.82
N ASP A 90 18.15 12.16 -7.09
CA ASP A 90 19.24 12.60 -7.96
C ASP A 90 19.02 14.01 -8.54
N THR A 91 17.82 14.58 -8.39
CA THR A 91 17.48 15.93 -8.88
C THR A 91 17.50 17.00 -7.79
N GLY A 92 17.80 16.65 -6.54
CA GLY A 92 17.90 17.58 -5.41
C GLY A 92 16.57 18.00 -4.78
N ALA A 93 15.43 17.53 -5.31
CA ALA A 93 14.08 17.80 -4.79
C ALA A 93 13.55 16.65 -3.91
N TRP A 94 14.42 16.04 -3.11
CA TRP A 94 14.14 14.81 -2.37
C TRP A 94 13.40 15.10 -1.06
N HIS A 95 12.12 14.72 -0.97
CA HIS A 95 11.37 14.73 0.28
C HIS A 95 10.35 13.58 0.31
N PRO A 96 10.78 12.36 0.71
CA PRO A 96 9.95 11.18 0.61
C PRO A 96 8.58 11.25 1.30
N PRO A 97 8.42 11.87 2.49
CA PRO A 97 7.10 12.02 3.10
C PRO A 97 6.09 12.71 2.18
N THR A 98 6.51 13.76 1.45
CA THR A 98 5.63 14.45 0.50
C THR A 98 5.29 13.57 -0.71
N ASP A 99 6.26 12.81 -1.21
CA ASP A 99 6.08 11.96 -2.39
C ASP A 99 5.14 10.78 -2.10
N VAL A 100 5.32 10.17 -0.94
CA VAL A 100 4.45 9.13 -0.41
C VAL A 100 3.06 9.71 -0.13
N HIS A 101 2.93 10.86 0.53
CA HIS A 101 1.63 11.51 0.77
C HIS A 101 0.89 11.78 -0.54
N ARG A 102 1.55 12.35 -1.55
CA ARG A 102 0.95 12.57 -2.88
C ARG A 102 0.49 11.27 -3.54
N ALA A 103 1.20 10.17 -3.35
CA ALA A 103 0.77 8.85 -3.83
C ALA A 103 -0.47 8.34 -3.11
N HIS A 104 -0.57 8.55 -1.79
CA HIS A 104 -1.79 8.23 -1.02
C HIS A 104 -2.98 9.10 -1.44
N LEU A 105 -2.78 10.35 -1.84
CA LEU A 105 -3.84 11.18 -2.42
C LEU A 105 -4.31 10.66 -3.78
N ARG A 106 -3.39 10.14 -4.61
CA ARG A 106 -3.77 9.47 -5.87
C ARG A 106 -4.60 8.22 -5.60
N TRP A 107 -4.22 7.40 -4.60
CA TRP A 107 -5.05 6.29 -4.15
C TRP A 107 -6.43 6.74 -3.69
N ALA A 108 -6.49 7.78 -2.83
CA ALA A 108 -7.76 8.28 -2.31
C ALA A 108 -8.68 8.74 -3.44
N ALA A 109 -8.13 9.39 -4.48
CA ALA A 109 -8.89 9.75 -5.69
C ALA A 109 -9.50 8.51 -6.36
N THR A 110 -8.78 7.37 -6.46
CA THR A 110 -9.36 6.16 -7.05
C THR A 110 -10.51 5.57 -6.22
N GLN A 111 -10.66 5.95 -4.94
CA GLN A 111 -11.76 5.49 -4.10
C GLN A 111 -13.05 6.33 -4.27
N HIS A 112 -12.97 7.44 -5.02
CA HIS A 112 -14.06 8.40 -5.23
C HIS A 112 -14.40 8.61 -6.70
N ASP A 113 -13.39 8.65 -7.57
CA ASP A 113 -13.54 8.88 -9.00
C ASP A 113 -14.11 7.61 -9.68
N TRP A 114 -14.85 7.79 -10.78
CA TRP A 114 -15.42 6.68 -11.54
C TRP A 114 -14.35 5.87 -12.29
N GLY A 115 -13.24 6.50 -12.65
CA GLY A 115 -12.18 5.90 -13.43
C GLY A 115 -11.01 6.86 -13.66
N PRO A 116 -9.98 6.41 -14.40
CA PRO A 116 -8.81 7.22 -14.71
C PRO A 116 -9.14 8.55 -15.40
N ASP A 117 -8.52 9.64 -14.92
CA ASP A 117 -8.53 10.94 -15.58
C ASP A 117 -7.16 11.22 -16.21
N GLU A 118 -7.04 10.95 -17.50
CA GLU A 118 -5.80 11.13 -18.28
C GLU A 118 -5.34 12.61 -18.34
N ARG A 119 -6.22 13.57 -18.02
CA ARG A 119 -5.86 14.99 -17.97
C ARG A 119 -4.99 15.35 -16.77
N ARG A 120 -4.92 14.49 -15.75
CA ARG A 120 -4.08 14.68 -14.56
C ARG A 120 -2.69 14.11 -14.83
N GLU A 121 -1.81 14.89 -15.45
CA GLU A 121 -0.47 14.46 -15.86
C GLU A 121 0.39 13.86 -14.72
N ASP A 122 0.19 14.34 -13.49
CA ASP A 122 0.91 13.87 -12.31
C ASP A 122 0.48 12.48 -11.79
N ASN A 123 -0.62 11.92 -12.30
CA ASN A 123 -1.15 10.62 -11.88
C ASN A 123 -0.16 9.48 -12.16
N GLY A 124 0.53 9.53 -13.30
CA GLY A 124 1.42 8.47 -13.77
C GLY A 124 0.71 7.13 -14.01
N TRP A 125 1.50 6.09 -14.31
CA TRP A 125 0.98 4.81 -14.79
C TRP A 125 0.02 4.11 -13.83
N LEU A 126 0.36 4.01 -12.53
CA LEU A 126 -0.45 3.24 -11.59
C LEU A 126 -1.89 3.75 -11.52
N ALA A 127 -2.11 5.06 -11.46
CA ALA A 127 -3.46 5.63 -11.40
C ALA A 127 -4.24 5.55 -12.73
N ALA A 128 -3.62 5.06 -13.82
CA ALA A 128 -4.32 4.75 -15.07
C ALA A 128 -4.96 3.34 -15.06
N GLU A 129 -4.65 2.51 -14.06
CA GLU A 129 -5.18 1.15 -13.97
C GLU A 129 -6.62 1.14 -13.44
N GLU A 130 -7.60 0.89 -14.32
CA GLU A 130 -9.04 0.95 -14.01
C GLU A 130 -9.46 0.09 -12.80
N TRP A 131 -8.82 -1.06 -12.60
CA TRP A 131 -9.17 -1.97 -11.50
C TRP A 131 -8.92 -1.36 -10.11
N LEU A 132 -8.07 -0.33 -9.99
CA LEU A 132 -7.82 0.40 -8.74
C LEU A 132 -8.98 1.31 -8.34
N TYR A 133 -9.91 1.58 -9.25
CA TYR A 133 -11.12 2.37 -9.00
C TYR A 133 -12.27 1.50 -8.45
N ALA A 134 -12.08 0.18 -8.42
CA ALA A 134 -12.98 -0.71 -7.71
C ALA A 134 -12.80 -0.52 -6.19
N ARG A 135 -13.80 0.07 -5.54
CA ARG A 135 -13.83 0.29 -4.09
C ARG A 135 -14.05 -1.03 -3.35
N ARG A 136 -13.01 -1.51 -2.67
CA ARG A 136 -13.01 -2.81 -1.97
C ARG A 136 -12.60 -2.62 -0.51
N ASP A 137 -13.59 -2.22 0.29
CA ASP A 137 -13.46 -2.04 1.74
C ASP A 137 -12.30 -1.11 2.20
N PRO A 138 -12.20 0.13 1.68
CA PRO A 138 -11.21 1.08 2.18
C PRO A 138 -11.53 1.48 3.63
N ALA A 139 -10.51 1.40 4.49
CA ALA A 139 -10.59 1.86 5.88
C ALA A 139 -11.02 3.34 5.94
N ARG A 140 -12.04 3.63 6.77
CA ARG A 140 -12.62 4.98 6.88
C ARG A 140 -11.60 6.00 7.37
N GLU A 141 -10.71 5.57 8.25
CA GLU A 141 -9.65 6.37 8.85
C GLU A 141 -8.60 6.78 7.83
N CYS A 142 -8.33 5.91 6.84
CA CYS A 142 -7.48 6.23 5.70
C CYS A 142 -8.17 7.23 4.76
N LEU A 143 -9.45 7.04 4.45
CA LEU A 143 -10.21 8.00 3.64
C LEU A 143 -10.29 9.37 4.31
N ALA A 144 -10.53 9.42 5.62
CA ALA A 144 -10.52 10.66 6.39
C ALA A 144 -9.11 11.30 6.42
N GLY A 145 -8.06 10.47 6.59
CA GLY A 145 -6.68 10.92 6.59
C GLY A 145 -6.21 11.50 5.25
N PHE A 146 -6.72 11.00 4.13
CA PHE A 146 -6.34 11.43 2.78
C PHE A 146 -7.45 12.21 2.07
N GLY A 147 -8.43 12.71 2.81
CA GLY A 147 -9.59 13.43 2.26
C GLY A 147 -9.30 14.84 1.77
N ASP A 148 -8.09 15.38 2.04
CA ASP A 148 -7.63 16.65 1.49
C ASP A 148 -6.10 16.63 1.26
N THR A 149 -5.56 17.69 0.68
CA THR A 149 -4.16 17.77 0.27
C THR A 149 -3.18 18.07 1.41
N VAL A 150 -3.66 18.46 2.60
CA VAL A 150 -2.82 18.85 3.73
C VAL A 150 -2.27 17.61 4.45
N MET A 151 -0.94 17.45 4.38
CA MET A 151 -0.21 16.39 5.08
C MET A 151 -0.21 16.62 6.59
N GLY A 152 -0.44 15.57 7.37
CA GLY A 152 -0.24 15.61 8.82
C GLY A 152 1.23 15.64 9.23
N THR A 153 1.50 16.06 10.46
CA THR A 153 2.84 16.00 11.08
C THR A 153 2.77 15.19 12.38
N LEU A 154 3.92 14.92 13.00
CA LEU A 154 3.95 14.26 14.31
C LEU A 154 3.23 15.09 15.39
N ASP A 155 3.40 16.42 15.38
CA ASP A 155 2.73 17.32 16.32
C ASP A 155 1.24 17.54 16.00
N ARG A 156 0.88 17.45 14.72
CA ARG A 156 -0.49 17.63 14.24
C ARG A 156 -0.88 16.45 13.35
N PRO A 157 -1.16 15.27 13.94
CA PRO A 157 -1.57 14.10 13.19
C PRO A 157 -2.85 14.38 12.41
N LYS A 158 -2.93 13.84 11.20
CA LYS A 158 -4.07 14.09 10.31
C LYS A 158 -5.38 13.48 10.84
N ASN A 159 -5.27 12.31 11.47
CA ASN A 159 -6.38 11.62 12.10
C ASN A 159 -5.94 11.06 13.47
N PRO A 160 -5.97 11.87 14.55
CA PRO A 160 -5.48 11.46 15.87
C PRO A 160 -6.36 10.40 16.55
N ALA A 161 -7.59 10.21 16.07
CA ALA A 161 -8.53 9.22 16.59
C ALA A 161 -8.41 7.84 15.92
N ALA A 162 -7.60 7.70 14.86
CA ALA A 162 -7.41 6.42 14.18
C ALA A 162 -6.86 5.35 15.14
N ARG A 163 -7.49 4.18 15.17
CA ARG A 163 -7.10 3.01 15.99
C ARG A 163 -7.09 1.71 15.19
N ASP A 164 -7.35 1.81 13.89
CA ASP A 164 -7.33 0.69 12.94
C ASP A 164 -5.90 0.28 12.56
N ALA A 165 -5.79 -0.82 11.84
CA ALA A 165 -4.52 -1.35 11.35
C ALA A 165 -4.02 -0.67 10.05
N GLY A 166 -4.70 0.35 9.54
CA GLY A 166 -4.46 0.93 8.21
C GLY A 166 -3.07 1.55 8.02
N ALA A 167 -2.41 1.99 9.09
CA ALA A 167 -1.02 2.40 9.03
C ALA A 167 -0.09 1.19 8.83
N LEU A 168 -0.30 0.11 9.58
CA LEU A 168 0.50 -1.11 9.52
C LEU A 168 0.40 -1.80 8.16
N THR A 169 -0.81 -1.91 7.61
CA THR A 169 -1.07 -2.65 6.36
C THR A 169 -0.31 -2.12 5.16
N ARG A 170 0.01 -0.82 5.15
CA ARG A 170 0.76 -0.16 4.07
C ARG A 170 2.23 0.10 4.40
N SER A 171 2.74 -0.40 5.53
CA SER A 171 4.10 -0.11 5.99
C SER A 171 5.19 -1.01 5.39
N ALA A 172 4.84 -2.22 4.92
CA ALA A 172 5.82 -3.18 4.43
C ALA A 172 6.80 -2.60 3.37
N PRO A 173 6.36 -1.77 2.39
CA PRO A 173 7.26 -1.18 1.41
C PRO A 173 8.38 -0.30 1.97
N PHE A 174 8.20 0.33 3.14
CA PHE A 174 9.25 1.17 3.73
C PHE A 174 10.50 0.37 4.12
N GLY A 175 10.33 -0.91 4.47
CA GLY A 175 11.45 -1.81 4.79
C GLY A 175 12.14 -2.42 3.56
N LEU A 176 11.63 -2.14 2.35
CA LEU A 176 12.13 -2.72 1.09
C LEU A 176 13.06 -1.76 0.33
N LEU A 177 13.47 -0.65 0.94
CA LEU A 177 14.34 0.34 0.32
C LEU A 177 15.79 0.16 0.79
N VAL A 178 16.70 0.07 -0.18
CA VAL A 178 18.13 -0.11 0.06
C VAL A 178 18.79 1.23 0.28
N GLY A 179 19.61 1.36 1.33
CA GLY A 179 20.34 2.60 1.60
C GLY A 179 19.44 3.77 2.00
N TRP A 180 18.29 3.46 2.60
CA TRP A 180 17.37 4.41 3.18
C TRP A 180 17.73 4.63 4.65
N GLU A 181 18.34 5.78 4.95
CA GLU A 181 18.41 6.35 6.31
C GLU A 181 17.46 7.55 6.32
N PRO A 182 16.31 7.47 7.02
CA PRO A 182 15.35 8.57 7.12
C PRO A 182 15.87 9.70 8.02
#